data_AF-A0A7V8AKC0-F1
#
_entry.id   AF-A0A7V8AKC0-F1
#
_cell.length_a   1.000
_cell.length_b   1.000
_cell.length_c   1.000
_cell.angle_alpha   90.00
_cell.angle_beta   90.00
_cell.angle_gamma   90.00
#
_symmetry.space_group_name_H-M   'P 1'
#
loop_
_entity.id
_entity.type
_entity.pdbx_description
1 polymer ?
#
loop_
_entity_poly.entity_id
_entity_poly.type
_entity_poly.pdbx_seq_one_letter_code
_entity_poly.pdbx_strand_id
1 'polypeptide(L)'
;MRGEVPVGAVVIEAGSGRLLARAGNRVKEWSDPTAHAEMLALRAAAACSAPRLSACDLYVTLEPCPMCTAAITFARIRRLYFGAYDPKGGAVEHGPRL
;
A
#
# COMPACT_ATOMS: atom_id res chain seq x y z
N MET A 1 -14.66 -7.40 11.98
CA MET A 1 -13.24 -7.24 11.58
C MET A 1 -12.66 -8.61 11.29
N ARG A 2 -11.73 -8.76 10.32
CA ARG A 2 -11.20 -10.06 9.84
C ARG A 2 -10.11 -10.70 10.73
N GLY A 3 -9.87 -10.16 11.93
CA GLY A 3 -8.75 -10.59 12.78
C GLY A 3 -7.36 -10.19 12.27
N GLU A 4 -7.31 -9.34 11.25
CA GLU A 4 -6.10 -8.78 10.63
C GLU A 4 -5.63 -7.51 11.36
N VAL A 5 -4.35 -7.13 11.16
CA VAL A 5 -3.89 -5.79 11.52
C VAL A 5 -4.71 -4.76 10.73
N PRO A 6 -5.32 -3.75 11.36
CA PRO A 6 -6.33 -2.89 10.74
C PRO A 6 -5.71 -1.80 9.85
N VAL A 7 -5.02 -2.22 8.79
CA VAL A 7 -4.46 -1.32 7.77
C VAL A 7 -5.28 -1.43 6.48
N GLY A 8 -5.62 -0.28 5.91
CA GLY A 8 -6.30 -0.15 4.63
C GLY A 8 -5.51 0.74 3.67
N ALA A 9 -5.63 0.47 2.37
CA ALA A 9 -4.99 1.24 1.31
C ALA A 9 -5.90 1.41 0.09
N VAL A 10 -5.78 2.54 -0.61
CA VAL A 10 -6.46 2.83 -1.87
C VAL A 10 -5.51 3.46 -2.89
N VAL A 11 -5.69 3.10 -4.16
CA VAL A 11 -4.96 3.69 -5.28
C VAL A 11 -5.91 4.52 -6.13
N ILE A 12 -5.57 5.78 -6.35
CA ILE A 12 -6.37 6.76 -7.10
C ILE A 12 -5.58 7.23 -8.32
N GLU A 13 -6.23 7.30 -9.48
CA GLU A 13 -5.68 7.95 -10.67
C GLU A 13 -5.71 9.48 -10.51
N ALA A 14 -4.54 10.13 -10.54
CA ALA A 14 -4.40 11.53 -10.13
C ALA A 14 -5.13 12.53 -11.04
N GLY A 15 -5.23 12.24 -12.35
CA GLY A 15 -5.86 13.14 -13.32
C GLY A 15 -7.38 13.13 -13.26
N SER A 16 -7.99 11.97 -12.98
CA SER A 16 -9.44 11.78 -13.00
C SER A 16 -10.07 11.69 -11.61
N GLY A 17 -9.26 11.45 -10.57
CA GLY A 17 -9.75 11.11 -9.23
C GLY A 17 -10.37 9.70 -9.13
N ARG A 18 -10.25 8.89 -10.18
CA ARG A 18 -10.86 7.56 -10.23
C ARG A 18 -10.18 6.59 -9.27
N LEU A 19 -10.98 5.90 -8.46
CA LEU A 19 -10.52 4.79 -7.62
C LEU A 19 -10.17 3.58 -8.50
N LEU A 20 -8.91 3.16 -8.48
CA LEU A 20 -8.43 1.98 -9.21
C LEU A 20 -8.54 0.71 -8.37
N ALA A 21 -8.16 0.80 -7.09
CA ALA A 21 -8.15 -0.34 -6.19
C ALA A 21 -8.32 0.11 -4.74
N ARG A 22 -8.89 -0.80 -3.93
CA ARG A 22 -8.94 -0.69 -2.47
C ARG A 22 -8.64 -2.05 -1.84
N ALA A 23 -7.87 -2.06 -0.78
CA ALA A 23 -7.56 -3.28 -0.06
C ALA A 23 -7.35 -3.00 1.44
N GLY A 24 -7.40 -4.07 2.22
CA GLY A 24 -6.88 -4.09 3.58
C GLY A 24 -6.12 -5.40 3.77
N ASN A 25 -5.36 -5.53 4.85
CA ASN A 25 -4.53 -6.72 5.10
C ASN A 25 -5.32 -8.04 4.97
N ARG A 26 -4.64 -9.07 4.46
CA ARG A 26 -5.12 -10.45 4.29
C ARG A 26 -4.06 -11.49 4.69
N VAL A 27 -3.11 -11.09 5.55
CA VAL A 27 -1.95 -11.93 5.89
C VAL A 27 -2.39 -13.25 6.51
N LYS A 28 -3.30 -13.21 7.48
CA LYS A 28 -3.82 -14.42 8.13
C LYS A 28 -4.81 -15.14 7.24
N GLU A 29 -5.73 -14.40 6.62
CA GLU A 29 -6.78 -14.97 5.77
C GLU A 29 -6.19 -15.78 4.61
N TRP A 30 -5.11 -15.31 3.99
CA TRP A 30 -4.50 -15.94 2.82
C TRP A 30 -3.23 -16.73 3.16
N SER A 31 -2.81 -16.75 4.43
CA SER A 31 -1.52 -17.32 4.85
C SER A 31 -0.34 -16.82 3.99
N ASP A 32 -0.40 -15.55 3.60
CA ASP A 32 0.59 -14.87 2.76
C ASP A 32 1.21 -13.71 3.55
N PRO A 33 2.49 -13.82 3.97
CA PRO A 33 3.16 -12.75 4.73
C PRO A 33 3.30 -11.45 3.94
N THR A 34 3.08 -11.47 2.61
CA THR A 34 3.16 -10.29 1.74
C THR A 34 1.81 -9.62 1.51
N ALA A 35 0.70 -10.18 2.01
CA ALA A 35 -0.67 -9.70 1.77
C ALA A 35 -1.04 -8.46 2.61
N HIS A 36 -0.17 -7.47 2.62
CA HIS A 36 -0.38 -6.14 3.17
C HIS A 36 -1.31 -5.32 2.26
N ALA A 37 -2.04 -4.38 2.84
CA ALA A 37 -3.01 -3.55 2.13
C ALA A 37 -2.40 -2.86 0.90
N GLU A 38 -1.18 -2.32 1.03
CA GLU A 38 -0.44 -1.64 -0.02
C GLU A 38 -0.12 -2.60 -1.17
N MET A 39 0.41 -3.79 -0.86
CA MET A 39 0.76 -4.80 -1.85
C MET A 39 -0.47 -5.23 -2.66
N LEU A 40 -1.57 -5.50 -1.96
CA LEU A 40 -2.82 -5.93 -2.59
C LEU A 40 -3.43 -4.82 -3.45
N ALA A 41 -3.42 -3.58 -2.97
CA ALA A 41 -3.94 -2.43 -3.71
C ALA A 41 -3.10 -2.14 -4.97
N LEU A 42 -1.76 -2.20 -4.88
CA LEU A 42 -0.86 -2.02 -6.02
C LEU A 42 -1.06 -3.11 -7.08
N ARG A 43 -1.13 -4.39 -6.66
CA ARG A 43 -1.38 -5.52 -7.59
C ARG A 43 -2.70 -5.35 -8.32
N ALA A 44 -3.79 -5.02 -7.61
CA ALA A 44 -5.10 -4.82 -8.20
C ALA A 44 -5.15 -3.59 -9.13
N ALA A 45 -4.52 -2.48 -8.76
CA ALA A 45 -4.45 -1.28 -9.60
C ALA A 45 -3.64 -1.52 -10.88
N ALA A 46 -2.52 -2.23 -10.78
CA ALA A 46 -1.68 -2.55 -11.94
C ALA A 46 -2.41 -3.48 -12.93
N ALA A 47 -3.20 -4.43 -12.41
CA ALA A 47 -3.99 -5.35 -13.24
C ALA A 47 -5.09 -4.64 -14.06
N CYS A 48 -5.60 -3.49 -13.59
CA CYS A 48 -6.65 -2.73 -14.28
C CYS A 48 -6.15 -1.46 -14.99
N SER A 49 -4.84 -1.18 -14.95
CA SER A 49 -4.24 -0.01 -15.61
C SER A 49 -2.94 -0.39 -16.33
N ALA A 50 -1.79 -0.24 -15.69
CA ALA A 50 -0.48 -0.53 -16.25
C ALA A 50 0.48 -1.08 -15.17
N PRO A 51 1.55 -1.80 -15.56
CA PRO A 51 2.55 -2.30 -14.62
C PRO A 51 3.25 -1.21 -13.78
N ARG A 52 3.31 0.02 -14.32
CA ARG A 52 3.78 1.22 -13.61
C ARG A 52 2.61 2.16 -13.38
N LEU A 53 2.47 2.63 -12.15
CA LEU A 53 1.39 3.46 -11.65
C LEU A 53 1.83 4.93 -11.49
N SER A 54 2.66 5.43 -12.43
CA SER A 54 3.28 6.77 -12.37
C SER A 54 2.31 7.95 -12.33
N ALA A 55 1.06 7.73 -12.74
CA ALA A 55 -0.02 8.73 -12.68
C ALA A 55 -0.96 8.50 -11.49
N CYS A 56 -0.60 7.65 -10.52
CA CYS A 56 -1.47 7.28 -9.41
C CYS A 56 -0.89 7.70 -8.06
N ASP A 57 -1.81 8.00 -7.14
CA ASP A 57 -1.52 8.25 -5.74
C ASP A 57 -1.95 7.05 -4.90
N LEU A 58 -1.16 6.73 -3.87
CA LEU A 58 -1.49 5.71 -2.87
C LEU A 58 -1.81 6.40 -1.54
N TYR A 59 -2.95 6.03 -0.97
CA TYR A 59 -3.33 6.42 0.40
C TYR A 59 -3.34 5.17 1.26
N VAL A 60 -2.76 5.23 2.45
CA VAL A 60 -2.70 4.12 3.40
C VAL A 60 -2.94 4.62 4.82
N THR A 61 -3.58 3.84 5.68
CA THR A 61 -3.93 4.29 7.04
C THR A 61 -2.75 4.33 8.01
N LEU A 62 -1.66 3.61 7.71
CA LEU A 62 -0.45 3.49 8.52
C LEU A 62 0.78 3.61 7.62
N GLU A 63 1.87 4.13 8.16
CA GLU A 63 3.16 4.22 7.49
C GLU A 63 3.60 2.84 6.93
N PRO A 64 3.92 2.77 5.62
CA PRO A 64 4.36 1.52 5.00
C PRO A 64 5.64 0.94 5.59
N CYS A 65 5.68 -0.38 5.68
CA CYS A 65 6.88 -1.12 6.08
C CYS A 65 7.93 -1.20 4.94
N PRO A 66 9.14 -1.75 5.18
CA PRO A 66 10.20 -1.80 4.15
C PRO A 66 9.77 -2.51 2.85
N MET A 67 9.06 -3.63 2.97
CA MET A 67 8.55 -4.38 1.82
C MET A 67 7.60 -3.52 0.98
N CYS A 68 6.63 -2.87 1.63
CA CYS A 68 5.63 -2.06 0.94
C CYS A 68 6.26 -0.81 0.34
N THR A 69 7.18 -0.15 1.05
CA THR A 69 7.91 1.02 0.55
C THR A 69 8.73 0.70 -0.70
N ALA A 70 9.42 -0.43 -0.73
CA ALA A 70 10.13 -0.89 -1.93
C ALA A 70 9.16 -1.16 -3.10
N ALA A 71 8.03 -1.82 -2.83
CA ALA A 71 7.02 -2.08 -3.86
C ALA A 71 6.39 -0.79 -4.43
N ILE A 72 6.09 0.19 -3.58
CA ILE A 72 5.61 1.53 -3.97
C ILE A 72 6.63 2.20 -4.91
N THR A 73 7.92 2.08 -4.59
CA THR A 73 9.02 2.60 -5.42
C THR A 73 9.08 1.90 -6.78
N PHE A 74 8.98 0.58 -6.83
CA PHE A 74 8.97 -0.19 -8.09
C PHE A 74 7.74 0.09 -8.94
N ALA A 75 6.58 0.28 -8.31
CA ALA A 75 5.34 0.66 -8.96
C ALA A 75 5.35 2.11 -9.48
N ARG A 76 6.34 2.93 -9.07
CA ARG A 76 6.47 4.35 -9.45
C ARG A 76 5.29 5.21 -9.02
N ILE A 77 4.66 4.91 -7.88
CA ILE A 77 3.58 5.75 -7.34
C ILE A 77 4.01 7.21 -7.27
N ARG A 78 3.14 8.11 -7.74
CA ARG A 78 3.42 9.54 -7.86
C ARG A 78 3.53 10.20 -6.49
N ARG A 79 2.57 9.89 -5.61
CA ARG A 79 2.50 10.41 -4.23
C ARG A 79 2.00 9.33 -3.29
N LEU A 80 2.64 9.23 -2.14
CA LEU A 80 2.21 8.42 -1.02
C LEU A 80 1.65 9.33 0.06
N TYR A 81 0.46 9.01 0.56
CA TYR A 81 -0.13 9.62 1.74
C TYR A 81 -0.37 8.52 2.76
N PHE A 82 0.14 8.70 3.98
CA PHE A 82 -0.14 7.78 5.09
C PHE A 82 -0.75 8.51 6.28
N GLY A 83 -1.60 7.82 7.04
CA GLY A 83 -2.33 8.39 8.17
C GLY A 83 -1.49 8.48 9.44
N ALA A 84 -1.22 7.34 10.07
CA ALA A 84 -0.43 7.25 11.29
C ALA A 84 1.02 6.84 10.98
N TYR A 85 1.95 7.27 11.82
CA TYR A 85 3.34 6.81 11.81
C TYR A 85 3.49 5.41 12.40
N ASP A 86 4.49 4.65 11.96
CA ASP A 86 4.88 3.37 12.56
C ASP A 86 6.34 3.39 13.04
N PRO A 87 6.60 3.80 14.30
CA PRO A 87 7.95 3.85 14.85
C PRO A 87 8.64 2.49 14.98
N LYS A 88 7.94 1.37 14.82
CA LYS A 88 8.52 0.02 14.97
C LYS A 88 8.85 -0.60 13.62
N GLY A 89 7.92 -0.51 12.68
CA GLY A 89 7.98 -1.20 11.40
C GLY A 89 7.96 -0.30 10.16
N GLY A 90 7.80 1.02 10.32
CA GLY A 90 7.77 1.97 9.21
C GLY A 90 9.11 2.12 8.51
N ALA A 91 9.06 2.48 7.23
CA ALA A 91 10.23 2.63 6.37
C ALA A 91 10.17 3.88 5.47
N VAL A 92 9.32 4.86 5.79
CA VAL A 92 9.23 6.12 5.05
C VAL A 92 9.92 7.23 5.83
N GLU A 93 9.45 7.47 7.05
CA GLU A 93 10.01 8.45 8.00
C GLU A 93 10.71 7.73 9.17
N HIS A 94 10.32 6.48 9.45
CA HIS A 94 10.97 5.63 10.44
C HIS A 94 11.87 4.57 9.79
N GLY A 95 12.71 3.94 10.62
CA GLY A 95 13.51 2.77 10.24
C GLY A 95 13.04 1.53 10.98
N PRO A 96 12.97 0.36 10.31
CA PRO A 96 12.56 -0.87 10.96
C PRO A 96 13.56 -1.24 12.07
N ARG A 97 13.03 -1.70 13.21
CA ARG A 97 13.84 -2.33 14.26
C ARG A 97 13.93 -3.83 13.97
N LEU A 98 15.03 -4.24 13.35
CA LEU A 98 15.36 -5.63 13.02
C LEU A 98 16.15 -6.30 14.15
#